data_AF-A0AAD4XSW8-F1
#
_entry.id   AF-A0AAD4XSW8-F1
#
_cell.length_a   1.000
_cell.length_b   1.000
_cell.length_c   1.000
_cell.angle_alpha   90.00
_cell.angle_beta   90.00
_cell.angle_gamma   90.00
#
_symmetry.space_group_name_H-M   'P 1'
#
loop_
_entity.id
_entity.type
_entity.pdbx_description
1 polymer ?
#
loop_
_entity_poly.entity_id
_entity_poly.type
_entity_poly.pdbx_seq_one_letter_code
_entity_poly.pdbx_strand_id
1 'polypeptide(L)'
;MSRSGFANRGTNDYIKNAVRLLVVIGIMYTAKTANAINFDLTIGLFQYPNPDADPKLIEVTKVVNASQTGAVCLDGSVPAIHWSKGFESGSNNWLIHIE
;
A
#
# COMPACT_ATOMS: atom_id res chain seq x y z
N MET A 1 -3.50 5.25 26.98
CA MET A 1 -3.59 4.31 25.84
C MET A 1 -5.01 4.31 25.28
N SER A 2 -5.24 4.89 24.10
CA SER A 2 -6.52 4.78 23.38
C SER A 2 -6.38 3.72 22.28
N ARG A 3 -7.02 2.56 22.45
CA ARG A 3 -6.87 1.35 21.63
C ARG A 3 -7.80 1.29 20.39
N SER A 4 -8.46 2.38 19.99
CA SER A 4 -9.55 2.32 18.99
C SER A 4 -9.21 2.80 17.57
N GLY A 5 -7.98 3.25 17.29
CA GLY A 5 -7.66 3.93 16.01
C GLY A 5 -7.27 3.06 14.82
N PHE A 6 -6.74 1.84 15.05
CA PHE A 6 -6.16 1.04 13.96
C PHE A 6 -7.19 0.21 13.18
N ALA A 7 -8.11 -0.47 13.87
CA ALA A 7 -9.13 -1.30 13.21
C ALA A 7 -10.16 -0.46 12.42
N ASN A 8 -10.52 0.72 12.94
CA ASN A 8 -11.52 1.60 12.32
C ASN A 8 -11.00 2.27 11.04
N ARG A 9 -9.67 2.47 10.92
CA ARG A 9 -9.03 3.00 9.71
C ARG A 9 -9.19 2.06 8.51
N GLY A 10 -8.86 0.78 8.68
CA GLY A 10 -8.93 -0.19 7.58
C GLY A 10 -10.34 -0.38 7.01
N THR A 11 -11.36 -0.34 7.86
CA THR A 11 -12.77 -0.40 7.42
C THR A 11 -13.18 0.81 6.59
N ASN A 12 -12.71 2.01 6.93
CA ASN A 12 -13.04 3.22 6.19
C ASN A 12 -12.43 3.25 4.79
N ASP A 13 -11.21 2.73 4.66
CA ASP A 13 -10.49 2.65 3.39
C ASP A 13 -11.15 1.65 2.44
N TYR A 14 -11.56 0.48 2.97
CA TYR A 14 -12.36 -0.49 2.23
C TYR A 14 -13.68 0.12 1.72
N ILE A 15 -14.41 0.85 2.58
CA ILE A 15 -15.68 1.48 2.19
C ILE A 15 -15.45 2.54 1.11
N LYS A 16 -14.43 3.41 1.26
CA LYS A 16 -14.08 4.44 0.27
C LYS A 16 -13.73 3.82 -1.08
N ASN A 17 -12.96 2.74 -1.09
CA ASN A 17 -12.56 2.06 -2.32
C ASN A 17 -13.74 1.29 -2.96
N ALA A 18 -14.61 0.68 -2.15
CA ALA A 18 -15.83 0.05 -2.63
C ALA A 18 -16.81 1.05 -3.26
N VAL A 19 -17.00 2.22 -2.64
CA VAL A 19 -17.83 3.29 -3.20
C VAL A 19 -17.24 3.81 -4.52
N ARG A 20 -15.91 4.03 -4.58
CA ARG A 20 -15.23 4.40 -5.83
C ARG A 20 -15.44 3.36 -6.92
N LEU A 21 -15.33 2.07 -6.59
CA LEU A 21 -15.55 0.97 -7.53
C LEU A 21 -17.00 0.97 -8.06
N LEU A 22 -18.00 1.14 -7.19
CA LEU A 22 -19.40 1.20 -7.59
C LEU A 22 -19.72 2.40 -8.49
N VAL A 23 -19.11 3.55 -8.22
CA VAL A 23 -19.24 4.75 -9.06
C VAL A 23 -18.65 4.51 -10.45
N VAL A 24 -17.46 3.89 -10.54
CA VAL A 24 -16.84 3.53 -11.81
C VAL A 24 -17.73 2.55 -12.58
N ILE A 25 -18.19 1.47 -11.95
CA ILE A 25 -19.10 0.49 -12.59
C ILE A 25 -20.39 1.15 -13.10
N GLY A 26 -20.98 2.06 -12.33
CA GLY A 26 -22.16 2.82 -12.73
C GLY A 26 -21.92 3.71 -13.94
N ILE A 27 -20.84 4.50 -13.93
CA ILE A 27 -20.42 5.32 -15.09
C ILE A 27 -20.21 4.42 -16.32
N MET A 28 -19.55 3.28 -16.15
CA MET A 28 -19.32 2.36 -17.25
C MET A 28 -20.60 1.78 -17.85
N TYR A 29 -21.55 1.40 -17.00
CA TYR A 29 -22.83 0.86 -17.43
C TYR A 29 -23.62 1.91 -18.21
N THR A 30 -23.69 3.15 -17.71
CA THR A 30 -24.38 4.26 -18.41
C THR A 30 -23.74 4.60 -19.75
N ALA A 31 -22.40 4.58 -19.82
CA ALA A 31 -21.67 4.89 -21.05
C ALA A 31 -21.78 3.76 -22.10
N LYS A 32 -21.86 2.49 -21.67
CA LYS A 32 -22.17 1.34 -22.54
C LYS A 32 -23.60 1.42 -23.08
N THR A 33 -24.59 1.76 -22.24
CA THR A 33 -25.98 1.92 -22.69
C THR A 33 -26.15 3.09 -23.66
N ALA A 34 -25.27 4.09 -23.61
CA ALA A 34 -25.22 5.20 -24.54
C ALA A 34 -24.34 4.96 -25.78
N ASN A 35 -23.74 3.77 -25.95
CA ASN A 35 -22.76 3.43 -27.00
C ASN A 35 -21.59 4.43 -27.11
N ALA A 36 -21.26 5.15 -26.04
CA ALA A 36 -20.24 6.19 -26.07
C ALA A 36 -18.81 5.61 -25.97
N ILE A 37 -18.66 4.41 -25.38
CA ILE A 37 -17.38 3.70 -25.22
C ILE A 37 -17.59 2.18 -25.20
N ASN A 38 -16.69 1.44 -25.87
CA ASN A 38 -16.60 -0.02 -25.76
C ASN A 38 -15.71 -0.38 -24.56
N PHE A 39 -16.31 -0.51 -23.38
CA PHE A 39 -15.55 -0.88 -22.18
C PHE A 39 -15.71 -2.36 -21.86
N ASP A 40 -14.59 -3.07 -21.98
CA ASP A 40 -14.45 -4.45 -21.56
C ASP A 40 -14.09 -4.47 -20.06
N LEU A 41 -14.92 -5.13 -19.25
CA LEU A 41 -14.71 -5.28 -17.80
C LEU A 41 -13.44 -6.07 -17.47
N THR A 42 -12.83 -6.70 -18.47
CA THR A 42 -11.64 -7.55 -18.35
C THR A 42 -10.32 -6.75 -18.33
N ILE A 43 -10.30 -5.48 -18.75
CA ILE A 43 -9.06 -4.70 -18.95
C ILE A 43 -8.68 -3.73 -17.82
N GLY A 44 -9.39 -3.69 -16.67
CA GLY A 44 -9.02 -2.70 -15.64
C GLY A 44 -9.49 -2.87 -14.20
N LEU A 45 -10.35 -3.84 -13.87
CA LEU A 45 -10.88 -3.96 -12.49
C LEU A 45 -10.15 -4.97 -11.61
N PHE A 46 -9.21 -5.75 -12.16
CA PHE A 46 -8.50 -6.79 -11.42
C PHE A 46 -7.01 -6.75 -11.68
N GLN A 47 -6.33 -5.79 -11.05
CA GLN A 47 -5.08 -6.18 -10.41
C GLN A 47 -5.45 -6.79 -9.06
N TYR A 48 -6.10 -7.96 -9.08
CA TYR A 48 -6.08 -8.81 -7.89
C TYR A 48 -4.60 -9.10 -7.62
N PRO A 49 -4.11 -8.91 -6.38
CA PRO A 49 -2.76 -9.33 -6.06
C PRO A 49 -2.68 -10.81 -6.43
N ASN A 50 -1.90 -11.12 -7.46
CA ASN A 50 -1.64 -12.50 -7.85
C ASN A 50 -1.11 -13.19 -6.58
N PRO A 51 -1.75 -14.26 -6.08
CA PRO A 51 -1.21 -14.99 -4.94
C PRO A 51 0.16 -15.61 -5.24
N ASP A 52 0.51 -15.74 -6.53
CA ASP A 52 1.85 -16.09 -7.03
C ASP A 52 2.71 -14.84 -7.38
N ALA A 53 2.25 -13.62 -7.04
CA ALA A 53 3.11 -12.45 -7.09
C ALA A 53 4.23 -12.65 -6.08
N ASP A 54 5.46 -12.58 -6.57
CA ASP A 54 6.68 -12.59 -5.77
C ASP A 54 6.46 -11.71 -4.53
N PRO A 55 6.71 -12.21 -3.29
CA PRO A 55 6.64 -11.38 -2.11
C PRO A 55 7.45 -10.13 -2.41
N LYS A 56 6.81 -8.95 -2.30
CA LYS A 56 7.45 -7.68 -2.64
C LYS A 56 8.78 -7.61 -1.89
N LEU A 57 9.87 -7.88 -2.60
CA LEU A 57 11.22 -7.83 -2.06
C LEU A 57 11.48 -6.34 -1.83
N ILE A 58 11.39 -5.93 -0.56
CA ILE A 58 11.64 -4.56 -0.17
C ILE A 58 13.15 -4.39 -0.07
N GLU A 59 13.67 -3.38 -0.78
CA GLU A 59 15.08 -3.06 -0.73
C GLU A 59 15.50 -2.66 0.68
N VAL A 60 16.61 -3.22 1.13
CA VAL A 60 17.20 -2.94 2.43
C VAL A 60 18.15 -1.76 2.29
N THR A 61 17.83 -0.63 2.92
CA THR A 61 18.69 0.55 2.89
C THR A 61 19.61 0.55 4.10
N LYS A 62 20.93 0.64 3.89
CA LYS A 62 21.89 0.82 4.99
C LYS A 62 21.80 2.24 5.55
N VAL A 63 21.89 2.37 6.87
CA VAL A 63 21.85 3.69 7.51
C VAL A 63 23.10 4.49 7.12
N VAL A 64 22.88 5.67 6.52
CA VAL A 64 23.97 6.54 6.06
C VAL A 64 24.74 7.09 7.26
N ASN A 65 26.07 7.12 7.15
CA ASN A 65 27.00 7.61 8.19
C ASN A 65 26.93 6.88 9.54
N ALA A 66 26.23 5.75 9.65
CA ALA A 66 26.08 5.03 10.93
C ALA A 66 27.43 4.63 11.55
N SER A 67 28.39 4.25 10.71
CA SER A 67 29.76 3.92 11.15
C SER A 67 30.51 5.14 11.68
N GLN A 68 30.28 6.34 11.13
CA GLN A 68 30.93 7.58 11.58
C GLN A 68 30.37 8.07 12.93
N THR A 69 29.09 7.80 13.19
CA THR A 69 28.42 8.12 14.46
C THR A 69 28.53 7.01 15.52
N GLY A 70 29.15 5.88 15.21
CA GLY A 70 29.25 4.72 16.11
C GLY A 70 27.93 3.96 16.30
N ALA A 71 26.92 4.23 15.48
CA ALA A 71 25.67 3.49 15.46
C ALA A 71 25.84 2.20 14.64
N VAL A 72 26.49 1.20 15.24
CA VAL A 72 26.80 -0.10 14.62
C VAL A 72 26.13 -1.24 15.39
N CYS A 73 25.96 -2.37 14.70
CA CYS A 73 25.48 -3.62 15.30
C CYS A 73 26.55 -4.22 16.24
N LEU A 74 26.18 -5.28 16.98
CA LEU A 74 27.10 -5.99 17.89
C LEU A 74 28.32 -6.59 17.19
N ASP A 75 28.22 -6.88 15.89
CA ASP A 75 29.29 -7.38 15.03
C ASP A 75 30.09 -6.27 14.33
N GLY A 76 29.77 -5.00 14.59
CA GLY A 76 30.40 -3.84 13.95
C GLY A 76 29.87 -3.52 12.55
N SER A 77 28.87 -4.26 12.05
CA SER A 77 28.22 -3.96 10.77
C SER A 77 27.31 -2.72 10.84
N VAL A 78 27.00 -2.14 9.68
CA VAL A 78 26.09 -1.00 9.57
C VAL A 78 24.64 -1.51 9.64
N PRO A 79 23.79 -0.95 10.54
CA PRO A 79 22.39 -1.34 10.62
C PRO A 79 21.67 -1.00 9.32
N ALA A 80 20.63 -1.78 9.01
CA ALA A 80 19.86 -1.62 7.80
C ALA A 80 18.37 -1.53 8.11
N ILE A 81 17.63 -0.83 7.24
CA ILE A 81 16.20 -0.59 7.38
C ILE A 81 15.44 -1.13 6.17
N HIS A 82 14.26 -1.67 6.41
CA HIS A 82 13.30 -1.97 5.35
C HIS A 82 12.34 -0.78 5.21
N TRP A 83 12.40 -0.09 4.08
CA TRP A 83 11.57 1.09 3.84
C TRP A 83 10.49 0.80 2.80
N SER A 84 9.23 0.96 3.19
CA SER A 84 8.10 0.90 2.26
C SER A 84 7.17 2.07 2.48
N LYS A 85 6.90 2.84 1.41
CA LYS A 85 5.92 3.92 1.45
C LYS A 85 4.52 3.34 1.70
N GLY A 86 3.80 3.93 2.66
CA GLY A 86 2.40 3.63 2.88
C GLY A 86 1.54 4.05 1.69
N PHE A 87 0.40 3.38 1.50
CA PHE A 87 -0.56 3.68 0.44
C PHE A 87 -1.83 4.31 1.01
N GLU A 88 -2.51 5.11 0.18
CA GLU A 88 -3.82 5.72 0.49
C GLU A 88 -3.89 6.38 1.88
N SER A 89 -4.77 5.89 2.76
CA SER A 89 -4.97 6.38 4.13
C SER A 89 -3.74 6.17 5.02
N GLY A 90 -2.89 5.19 4.67
CA GLY A 90 -1.60 4.93 5.29
C GLY A 90 -0.46 5.81 4.78
N SER A 91 -0.65 6.62 3.73
CA SER A 91 0.44 7.39 3.08
C SER A 91 1.09 8.45 3.97
N ASN A 92 0.34 8.95 4.96
CA ASN A 92 0.81 9.95 5.94
C ASN A 92 1.04 9.34 7.34
N ASN A 93 0.95 8.02 7.47
CA ASN A 93 1.15 7.33 8.73
C ASN A 93 2.49 6.58 8.71
N TRP A 94 3.14 6.52 9.86
CA TRP A 94 4.43 5.84 10.03
C TRP A 94 4.23 4.59 10.89
N LEU A 95 4.80 3.47 10.45
CA LEU A 95 4.88 2.24 11.23
C LEU A 95 6.34 1.86 11.35
N ILE A 96 6.81 1.67 12.58
CA ILE A 96 8.17 1.27 12.89
C ILE A 96 8.09 -0.11 13.52
N HIS A 97 8.81 -1.07 12.94
CA HIS A 97 8.95 -2.42 13.47
C HIS A 97 10.43 -2.66 13.77
N ILE A 98 10.70 -3.18 14.96
CA ILE A 98 12.05 -3.47 15.46
C ILE A 98 12.06 -4.96 15.78
N GLU A 99 13.04 -5.68 15.24
CA GLU A 99 13.29 -7.09 15.52
C GLU A 99 14.27 -7.26 16.70
#